data_AF-A0A1B3SKZ9-F1
#
_entry.id   AF-A0A1B3SKZ9-F1
#
_cell.length_a   1.000
_cell.length_b   1.000
_cell.length_c   1.000
_cell.angle_alpha   90.00
_cell.angle_beta   90.00
_cell.angle_gamma   90.00
#
_symmetry.space_group_name_H-M   'P 1'
#
loop_
_entity.id
_entity.type
_entity.pdbx_description
1 polymer ?
#
loop_
_entity_poly.entity_id
_entity_poly.type
_entity_poly.pdbx_seq_one_letter_code
_entity_poly.pdbx_strand_id
1 'polypeptide(L)'
;MKKFADFIIRIKPYRRLYKMFWLSFAFFSLVLFQILMLIICLFVPYNKHTGFNYWWKGIMNMLDLSWTEEEPKSLVGFVFAVVILGTIPSIPILVVLYFTFANWLIEEKLSDKFINVEKEKYLKWARYFHFLIIGVLFTLIPGSLSYLNGGGLLPHKTFMALKGLGDDSLTNRIAANCSIVYYTIGLLFLLITFFWTIGLFFQWIWSKIMIVVDKYRSYLDIKKQEKRARKLEKVSQKNSKKNNN
;
A
#
# COMPACT_ATOMS: atom_id res chain seq x y z
N MET A 1 28.88 8.12 22.52
CA MET A 1 27.52 8.39 23.03
C MET A 1 27.08 9.85 22.86
N LYS A 2 27.83 10.87 23.33
CA LYS A 2 27.48 12.30 23.16
C LYS A 2 27.06 12.68 21.73
N LYS A 3 27.86 12.31 20.72
CA LYS A 3 27.56 12.59 19.30
C LYS A 3 26.23 12.01 18.80
N PHE A 4 25.82 10.84 19.32
CA PHE A 4 24.55 10.20 18.93
C PHE A 4 23.36 10.84 19.64
N ALA A 5 23.52 11.20 20.93
CA ALA A 5 22.51 11.95 21.66
C ALA A 5 22.28 13.34 21.04
N ASP A 6 23.36 14.05 20.68
CA ASP A 6 23.30 15.34 19.98
C ASP A 6 22.62 15.21 18.61
N PHE A 7 22.89 14.14 17.87
CA PHE A 7 22.21 13.84 16.60
C PHE A 7 20.70 13.62 16.78
N ILE A 8 20.29 12.82 17.77
CA ILE A 8 18.86 12.59 18.08
C ILE A 8 18.17 13.89 18.50
N ILE A 9 18.82 14.70 19.35
CA ILE A 9 18.28 16.00 19.77
C ILE A 9 18.09 16.92 18.57
N ARG A 10 19.03 16.94 17.61
CA ARG A 10 18.94 17.74 16.38
C ARG A 10 17.87 17.24 15.40
N ILE A 11 17.58 15.94 15.36
CA ILE A 11 16.58 15.37 14.43
C ILE A 11 15.15 15.41 15.00
N LYS A 12 15.00 15.50 16.33
CA LYS A 12 13.71 15.56 17.05
C LYS A 12 12.73 16.66 16.57
N PRO A 13 13.17 17.88 16.23
CA PRO A 13 12.27 18.93 15.71
C PRO A 13 11.66 18.57 14.35
N TYR A 14 12.38 17.79 13.54
CA TYR A 14 11.95 17.35 12.22
C TYR A 14 11.11 16.08 12.34
N ARG A 15 9.83 16.22 12.75
CA ARG A 15 8.92 15.12 13.07
C ARG A 15 8.89 13.98 12.03
N ARG A 16 8.99 14.32 10.73
CA ARG A 16 9.03 13.34 9.63
C ARG A 16 10.36 12.58 9.55
N LEU A 17 11.48 13.30 9.53
CA LEU A 17 12.83 12.70 9.52
C LEU A 17 13.08 11.87 10.79
N TYR A 18 12.64 12.34 11.95
CA TYR A 18 12.67 11.59 13.21
C TYR A 18 11.90 10.27 13.09
N LYS A 19 10.67 10.30 12.53
CA LYS A 19 9.86 9.10 12.31
C LYS A 19 10.53 8.13 11.32
N MET A 20 11.09 8.63 10.21
CA MET A 20 11.83 7.81 9.25
C MET A 20 13.06 7.17 9.86
N PHE A 21 13.83 7.93 10.64
CA PHE A 21 15.02 7.43 11.34
C PHE A 21 14.65 6.27 12.28
N TRP A 22 13.67 6.46 13.15
CA TRP A 22 13.27 5.40 14.10
C TRP A 22 12.64 4.19 13.43
N LEU A 23 11.82 4.38 12.39
CA LEU A 23 11.28 3.25 11.64
C LEU A 23 12.38 2.49 10.89
N SER A 24 13.34 3.21 10.27
CA SER A 24 14.47 2.58 9.58
C SER A 24 15.36 1.82 10.55
N PHE A 25 15.61 2.41 11.72
CA PHE A 25 16.37 1.78 12.80
C PHE A 25 15.66 0.53 13.34
N ALA A 26 14.35 0.60 13.57
CA ALA A 26 13.55 -0.55 13.99
C ALA A 26 13.55 -1.65 12.92
N PHE A 27 13.38 -1.30 11.64
CA PHE A 27 13.46 -2.24 10.53
C PHE A 27 14.83 -2.91 10.44
N PHE A 28 15.90 -2.13 10.48
CA PHE A 28 17.26 -2.64 10.47
C PHE A 28 17.53 -3.57 11.67
N SER A 29 17.03 -3.21 12.85
CA SER A 29 17.15 -4.05 14.05
C SER A 29 16.38 -5.36 13.91
N LEU A 30 15.18 -5.35 13.31
CA LEU A 30 14.40 -6.55 13.02
C LEU A 30 15.08 -7.44 11.98
N VAL A 31 15.67 -6.87 10.94
CA VAL A 31 16.46 -7.62 9.94
C VAL A 31 17.70 -8.23 10.59
N LEU A 32 18.43 -7.44 11.40
CA LEU A 32 19.60 -7.93 12.12
C LEU A 32 19.23 -9.06 13.09
N PHE A 33 18.11 -8.93 13.79
CA PHE A 33 17.54 -9.97 14.63
C PHE A 33 17.22 -11.23 13.82
N GLN A 34 16.57 -11.12 12.66
CA GLN A 34 16.28 -12.27 11.79
C GLN A 34 17.57 -12.97 11.31
N ILE A 35 18.62 -12.20 10.95
CA ILE A 35 19.91 -12.75 10.55
C ILE A 35 20.59 -13.48 11.72
N LEU A 36 20.64 -12.86 12.90
CA LEU A 36 21.21 -13.48 14.10
C LEU A 36 20.49 -14.78 14.44
N MET A 37 19.16 -14.76 14.35
CA MET A 37 18.37 -15.96 14.56
C MET A 37 18.71 -17.02 13.49
N LEU A 38 18.74 -16.68 12.20
CA LEU A 38 19.14 -17.62 11.14
C LEU A 38 20.53 -18.24 11.37
N ILE A 39 21.47 -17.50 11.97
CA ILE A 39 22.78 -18.02 12.35
C ILE A 39 22.67 -18.99 13.52
N ILE A 40 21.91 -18.66 14.56
CA ILE A 40 21.65 -19.56 15.72
C ILE A 40 20.96 -20.84 15.24
N CYS A 41 20.11 -20.75 14.21
CA CYS A 41 19.46 -21.86 13.52
C CYS A 41 20.43 -22.81 12.80
N LEU A 42 21.73 -22.50 12.73
CA LEU A 42 22.73 -23.44 12.20
C LEU A 42 23.33 -24.31 13.30
N PHE A 43 23.16 -23.94 14.57
CA PHE A 43 23.80 -24.58 15.73
C PHE A 43 22.85 -25.40 16.61
N VAL A 44 21.54 -25.33 16.39
CA VAL A 44 20.58 -26.18 17.10
C VAL A 44 20.58 -27.58 16.43
N PRO A 45 20.50 -28.70 17.17
CA PRO A 45 20.35 -30.02 16.56
C PRO A 45 18.98 -30.17 15.89
N TYR A 46 18.96 -30.52 14.60
CA TYR A 46 17.76 -30.67 13.77
C TYR A 46 17.50 -32.14 13.42
N ASN A 47 16.21 -32.53 13.39
CA ASN A 47 15.81 -33.86 12.95
C ASN A 47 15.60 -33.98 11.43
N LYS A 48 15.12 -32.93 10.75
CA LYS A 48 14.73 -33.04 9.31
C LYS A 48 15.04 -31.82 8.41
N HIS A 49 15.16 -30.59 8.93
CA HIS A 49 15.22 -29.38 8.09
C HIS A 49 16.24 -28.36 8.60
N THR A 50 17.07 -27.78 7.72
CA THR A 50 18.13 -26.82 8.09
C THR A 50 17.94 -25.44 7.45
N GLY A 51 18.43 -24.40 8.13
CA GLY A 51 18.60 -23.04 7.60
C GLY A 51 17.32 -22.37 7.08
N PHE A 52 17.38 -21.79 5.88
CA PHE A 52 16.26 -21.08 5.25
C PHE A 52 15.02 -21.95 4.98
N ASN A 53 15.19 -23.27 4.85
CA ASN A 53 14.09 -24.20 4.65
C ASN A 53 13.22 -24.31 5.92
N TYR A 54 13.86 -24.17 7.08
CA TYR A 54 13.22 -24.16 8.39
C TYR A 54 12.47 -22.85 8.67
N TRP A 55 13.06 -21.71 8.30
CA TRP A 55 12.43 -20.38 8.40
C TRP A 55 11.07 -20.33 7.68
N TRP A 56 11.01 -20.93 6.50
CA TRP A 56 9.84 -20.92 5.65
C TRP A 56 8.77 -21.94 6.03
N LYS A 57 9.17 -23.18 6.34
CA LYS A 57 8.27 -24.19 6.91
C LYS A 57 7.69 -23.72 8.25
N GLY A 58 8.46 -22.99 9.05
CA GLY A 58 7.97 -22.34 10.26
C GLY A 58 6.85 -21.31 10.01
N ILE A 59 6.91 -20.54 8.92
CA ILE A 59 5.83 -19.61 8.53
C ILE A 59 4.58 -20.38 8.09
N MET A 60 4.74 -21.43 7.30
CA MET A 60 3.63 -22.22 6.73
C MET A 60 2.96 -23.13 7.78
N ASN A 61 3.76 -23.70 8.68
CA ASN A 61 3.30 -24.66 9.70
C ASN A 61 2.99 -23.98 11.04
N MET A 62 3.06 -22.64 11.13
CA MET A 62 2.73 -21.89 12.35
C MET A 62 1.27 -22.09 12.81
N LEU A 63 0.41 -22.58 11.91
CA LEU A 63 -0.99 -22.92 12.15
C LEU A 63 -1.25 -24.43 12.18
N ASP A 64 -0.25 -25.25 11.87
CA ASP A 64 -0.36 -26.70 11.84
C ASP A 64 0.27 -27.30 13.10
N LEU A 65 -0.58 -27.54 14.10
CA LEU A 65 -0.20 -28.08 15.42
C LEU A 65 0.54 -29.42 15.32
N SER A 66 0.31 -30.20 14.27
CA SER A 66 0.94 -31.53 14.09
C SER A 66 2.47 -31.46 13.99
N TRP A 67 3.01 -30.36 13.47
CA TRP A 67 4.46 -30.19 13.33
C TRP A 67 5.18 -29.89 14.65
N THR A 68 4.45 -29.43 15.67
CA THR A 68 5.02 -29.13 16.99
C THR A 68 5.27 -30.38 17.85
N GLU A 69 4.75 -31.54 17.45
CA GLU A 69 4.91 -32.79 18.20
C GLU A 69 6.19 -33.55 17.83
N GLU A 70 6.71 -33.39 16.60
CA GLU A 70 7.93 -34.09 16.13
C GLU A 70 9.22 -33.29 16.29
N GLU A 71 9.14 -31.97 16.52
CA GLU A 71 10.30 -31.07 16.58
C GLU A 71 10.61 -30.59 18.02
N PRO A 72 11.88 -30.27 18.35
CA PRO A 72 12.26 -29.76 19.66
C PRO A 72 11.51 -28.47 20.05
N LYS A 73 11.10 -28.34 21.32
CA LYS A 73 10.39 -27.14 21.82
C LYS A 73 11.17 -25.83 21.64
N SER A 74 12.50 -25.88 21.73
CA SER A 74 13.39 -24.75 21.43
C SER A 74 13.27 -24.27 19.98
N LEU A 75 12.96 -25.20 19.08
CA LEU A 75 12.81 -24.98 17.65
C LEU A 75 11.49 -24.30 17.31
N VAL A 76 10.41 -24.70 17.96
CA VAL A 76 9.09 -24.02 17.87
C VAL A 76 9.19 -22.58 18.39
N GLY A 77 9.88 -22.36 19.51
CA GLY A 77 10.14 -21.01 20.04
C GLY A 77 10.97 -20.15 19.09
N PHE A 78 11.91 -20.77 18.37
CA PHE A 78 12.70 -20.11 17.34
C PHE A 78 11.85 -19.65 16.14
N VAL A 79 10.99 -20.52 15.60
CA VAL A 79 10.04 -20.16 14.54
C VAL A 79 9.14 -19.01 14.96
N PHE A 80 8.55 -19.11 16.14
CA PHE A 80 7.67 -18.07 16.67
C PHE A 80 8.39 -16.71 16.73
N ALA A 81 9.61 -16.68 17.27
CA ALA A 81 10.38 -15.46 17.41
C ALA A 81 10.73 -14.84 16.05
N VAL A 82 11.16 -15.65 15.08
CA VAL A 82 11.59 -15.10 13.80
C VAL A 82 10.40 -14.67 12.94
N VAL A 83 9.33 -15.46 12.91
CA VAL A 83 8.15 -15.18 12.07
C VAL A 83 7.28 -14.09 12.68
N ILE A 84 6.91 -14.22 13.96
CA ILE A 84 5.95 -13.31 14.61
C ILE A 84 6.61 -12.03 15.09
N LEU A 85 7.80 -12.11 15.68
CA LEU A 85 8.49 -10.91 16.18
C LEU A 85 9.33 -10.24 15.10
N GLY A 86 9.90 -11.00 14.16
CA GLY A 86 10.72 -10.49 13.07
C GLY A 86 9.90 -10.10 11.83
N THR A 87 9.30 -11.09 11.17
CA THR A 87 8.76 -10.93 9.82
C THR A 87 7.44 -10.15 9.78
N ILE A 88 6.48 -10.49 10.63
CA ILE A 88 5.15 -9.83 10.64
C ILE A 88 5.26 -8.31 10.89
N PRO A 89 6.07 -7.79 11.82
CA PRO A 89 6.20 -6.36 12.05
C PRO A 89 7.04 -5.66 10.97
N SER A 90 7.97 -6.38 10.33
CA SER A 90 8.82 -5.82 9.27
C SER A 90 8.04 -5.40 8.03
N ILE A 91 7.00 -6.15 7.66
CA ILE A 91 6.14 -5.86 6.49
C ILE A 91 5.45 -4.49 6.59
N PRO A 92 4.65 -4.18 7.64
CA PRO A 92 4.01 -2.88 7.77
C PRO A 92 5.03 -1.76 7.98
N ILE A 93 6.15 -2.02 8.68
CA ILE A 93 7.22 -1.02 8.84
C ILE A 93 7.83 -0.64 7.47
N LEU A 94 8.12 -1.62 6.61
CA LEU A 94 8.64 -1.39 5.26
C LEU A 94 7.68 -0.55 4.42
N VAL A 95 6.39 -0.89 4.44
CA VAL A 95 5.34 -0.15 3.71
C VAL A 95 5.24 1.29 4.21
N VAL A 96 5.20 1.49 5.54
CA VAL A 96 5.15 2.83 6.14
C VAL A 96 6.41 3.63 5.84
N LEU A 97 7.59 3.00 5.90
CA LEU A 97 8.86 3.63 5.55
C LEU A 97 8.86 4.13 4.12
N TYR A 98 8.49 3.27 3.18
CA TYR A 98 8.43 3.61 1.76
C TYR A 98 7.55 4.84 1.52
N PHE A 99 6.33 4.86 2.06
CA PHE A 99 5.45 6.03 1.89
C PHE A 99 5.93 7.26 2.63
N THR A 100 6.55 7.10 3.80
CA THR A 100 7.08 8.24 4.56
C THR A 100 8.27 8.87 3.83
N PHE A 101 9.16 8.06 3.25
CA PHE A 101 10.28 8.51 2.41
C PHE A 101 9.80 9.16 1.12
N ALA A 102 8.87 8.53 0.40
CA ALA A 102 8.33 9.07 -0.84
C ALA A 102 7.65 10.42 -0.60
N ASN A 103 6.81 10.52 0.44
CA ASN A 103 6.14 11.78 0.79
C ASN A 103 7.15 12.85 1.20
N TRP A 104 8.19 12.52 1.97
CA TRP A 104 9.23 13.48 2.34
C TRP A 104 10.03 13.99 1.15
N LEU A 105 10.42 13.11 0.24
CA LEU A 105 11.14 13.48 -0.97
C LEU A 105 10.30 14.41 -1.86
N ILE A 106 9.00 14.18 -1.91
CA ILE A 106 8.04 15.04 -2.61
C ILE A 106 7.87 16.39 -1.89
N GLU A 107 7.61 16.37 -0.58
CA GLU A 107 7.22 17.55 0.19
C GLU A 107 8.39 18.48 0.54
N GLU A 108 9.61 17.97 0.72
CA GLU A 108 10.78 18.78 1.09
C GLU A 108 11.75 19.01 -0.08
N LYS A 109 11.96 18.04 -1.00
CA LYS A 109 12.92 18.22 -2.10
C LYS A 109 12.32 18.72 -3.42
N LEU A 110 11.06 18.37 -3.72
CA LEU A 110 10.40 18.75 -4.97
C LEU A 110 9.51 20.00 -4.80
N SER A 111 8.90 20.19 -3.63
CA SER A 111 8.13 21.40 -3.26
C SER A 111 8.84 22.71 -3.60
N ASP A 112 10.11 22.84 -3.24
CA ASP A 112 10.87 24.09 -3.41
C ASP A 112 11.13 24.43 -4.88
N LYS A 113 11.06 23.43 -5.78
CA LYS A 113 11.19 23.61 -7.23
C LYS A 113 9.84 23.84 -7.95
N PHE A 114 8.71 23.52 -7.30
CA PHE A 114 7.38 23.53 -7.92
C PHE A 114 6.33 24.26 -7.06
N ILE A 115 6.64 25.50 -6.66
CA ILE A 115 5.86 26.33 -5.72
C ILE A 115 4.37 26.48 -6.11
N ASN A 116 4.05 26.43 -7.41
CA ASN A 116 2.69 26.64 -7.93
C ASN A 116 1.85 25.37 -8.15
N VAL A 117 2.36 24.18 -7.79
CA VAL A 117 1.60 22.92 -7.99
C VAL A 117 0.76 22.60 -6.76
N GLU A 118 -0.52 22.32 -6.95
CA GLU A 118 -1.41 21.86 -5.86
C GLU A 118 -0.90 20.55 -5.24
N LYS A 119 -0.21 20.67 -4.09
CA LYS A 119 0.51 19.59 -3.41
C LYS A 119 -0.36 18.39 -3.08
N GLU A 120 -1.62 18.61 -2.67
CA GLU A 120 -2.54 17.52 -2.31
C GLU A 120 -2.93 16.65 -3.50
N LYS A 121 -3.25 17.28 -4.64
CA LYS A 121 -3.54 16.54 -5.88
C LYS A 121 -2.30 15.76 -6.33
N TYR A 122 -1.12 16.39 -6.27
CA TYR A 122 0.13 15.72 -6.63
C TYR A 122 0.43 14.51 -5.73
N LEU A 123 0.33 14.64 -4.41
CA LEU A 123 0.55 13.53 -3.47
C LEU A 123 -0.45 12.38 -3.66
N LYS A 124 -1.72 12.69 -3.96
CA LYS A 124 -2.72 11.68 -4.30
C LYS A 124 -2.30 10.87 -5.53
N TRP A 125 -1.89 11.54 -6.60
CA TRP A 125 -1.47 10.88 -7.85
C TRP A 125 -0.14 10.16 -7.70
N ALA A 126 0.83 10.74 -6.99
CA ALA A 126 2.11 10.09 -6.70
C ALA A 126 1.89 8.78 -5.95
N ARG A 127 1.03 8.77 -4.92
CA ARG A 127 0.68 7.55 -4.18
C ARG A 127 0.04 6.50 -5.09
N TYR A 128 -0.90 6.91 -5.94
CA TYR A 128 -1.52 6.02 -6.92
C TYR A 128 -0.46 5.37 -7.83
N PHE A 129 0.43 6.16 -8.43
CA PHE A 129 1.48 5.63 -9.31
C PHE A 129 2.47 4.73 -8.56
N HIS A 130 2.82 5.05 -7.32
CA HIS A 130 3.70 4.19 -6.51
C HIS A 130 3.05 2.83 -6.23
N PHE A 131 1.76 2.81 -5.87
CA PHE A 131 1.01 1.57 -5.65
C PHE A 131 0.92 0.76 -6.95
N LEU A 132 0.66 1.42 -8.08
CA LEU A 132 0.62 0.78 -9.39
C LEU A 132 1.98 0.18 -9.77
N ILE A 133 3.07 0.92 -9.61
CA ILE A 133 4.43 0.46 -9.92
C ILE A 133 4.81 -0.73 -9.03
N ILE A 134 4.53 -0.66 -7.73
CA ILE A 134 4.73 -1.79 -6.81
C ILE A 134 3.91 -2.99 -7.29
N GLY A 135 2.62 -2.81 -7.53
CA GLY A 135 1.74 -3.88 -8.00
C GLY A 135 2.28 -4.54 -9.27
N VAL A 136 2.62 -3.74 -10.28
CA VAL A 136 3.15 -4.23 -11.57
C VAL A 136 4.50 -4.93 -11.39
N LEU A 137 5.46 -4.36 -10.66
CA LEU A 137 6.78 -4.98 -10.46
C LEU A 137 6.68 -6.31 -9.70
N PHE A 138 5.89 -6.34 -8.62
CA PHE A 138 5.72 -7.52 -7.79
C PHE A 138 4.72 -8.54 -8.37
N THR A 139 4.04 -8.22 -9.47
CA THR A 139 3.31 -9.17 -10.31
C THR A 139 4.19 -9.69 -11.45
N LEU A 140 4.93 -8.83 -12.14
CA LEU A 140 5.74 -9.22 -13.29
C LEU A 140 6.96 -10.04 -12.88
N ILE A 141 7.80 -9.54 -11.98
CA ILE A 141 9.06 -10.21 -11.63
C ILE A 141 8.78 -11.57 -10.94
N PRO A 142 7.97 -11.63 -9.87
CA PRO A 142 7.71 -12.91 -9.21
C PRO A 142 6.83 -13.83 -10.06
N GLY A 143 5.90 -13.28 -10.86
CA GLY A 143 5.10 -14.06 -11.81
C GLY A 143 5.96 -14.72 -12.90
N SER A 144 6.96 -14.00 -13.42
CA SER A 144 7.96 -14.55 -14.36
C SER A 144 8.83 -15.62 -13.70
N LEU A 145 9.27 -15.41 -12.45
CA LEU A 145 10.05 -16.42 -11.72
C LEU A 145 9.25 -17.67 -11.38
N SER A 146 7.92 -17.60 -11.30
CA SER A 146 7.07 -18.77 -11.09
C SER A 146 7.11 -19.79 -12.23
N TYR A 147 7.50 -19.39 -13.46
CA TYR A 147 7.67 -20.31 -14.60
C TYR A 147 8.71 -21.40 -14.34
N LEU A 148 9.66 -21.16 -13.41
CA LEU A 148 10.69 -22.12 -13.03
C LEU A 148 10.12 -23.41 -12.42
N ASN A 149 8.87 -23.41 -11.95
CA ASN A 149 8.17 -24.59 -11.43
C ASN A 149 6.78 -24.76 -12.06
N GLY A 150 6.70 -24.56 -13.39
CA GLY A 150 5.44 -24.75 -14.14
C GLY A 150 4.36 -23.71 -13.84
N GLY A 151 4.71 -22.61 -13.19
CA GLY A 151 3.82 -21.48 -12.94
C GLY A 151 3.60 -20.61 -14.17
N GLY A 152 3.13 -19.39 -13.95
CA GLY A 152 2.96 -18.41 -15.02
C GLY A 152 2.55 -17.03 -14.52
N LEU A 153 2.37 -16.09 -15.44
CA LEU A 153 1.96 -14.72 -15.12
C LEU A 153 0.48 -14.57 -14.77
N LEU A 154 -0.38 -15.50 -15.20
CA LEU A 154 -1.79 -15.44 -14.88
C LEU A 154 -2.03 -15.99 -13.47
N PRO A 155 -2.90 -15.38 -12.65
CA PRO A 155 -3.11 -15.82 -11.28
C PRO A 155 -3.46 -17.31 -11.14
N HIS A 156 -4.22 -17.93 -12.03
CA HIS A 156 -4.49 -19.37 -11.91
C HIS A 156 -3.26 -20.25 -12.26
N LYS A 157 -2.33 -19.74 -13.09
CA LYS A 157 -1.09 -20.45 -13.46
C LYS A 157 -0.02 -20.25 -12.40
N THR A 158 0.13 -19.04 -11.85
CA THR A 158 1.08 -18.75 -10.75
C THR A 158 0.83 -19.66 -9.53
N PHE A 159 -0.41 -20.07 -9.32
CA PHE A 159 -0.82 -20.96 -8.24
C PHE A 159 -0.16 -22.34 -8.34
N MET A 160 0.08 -22.83 -9.57
CA MET A 160 0.67 -24.15 -9.78
C MET A 160 2.09 -24.25 -9.21
N ALA A 161 2.86 -23.16 -9.29
CA ALA A 161 4.21 -23.08 -8.74
C ALA A 161 4.25 -23.13 -7.20
N LEU A 162 3.12 -22.88 -6.52
CA LEU A 162 3.05 -23.04 -5.05
C LEU A 162 3.28 -24.49 -4.62
N LYS A 163 3.06 -25.48 -5.49
CA LYS A 163 3.35 -26.89 -5.14
C LYS A 163 4.83 -27.13 -4.83
N GLY A 164 5.73 -26.27 -5.31
CA GLY A 164 7.16 -26.32 -5.00
C GLY A 164 7.55 -25.84 -3.60
N LEU A 165 6.60 -25.40 -2.77
CA LEU A 165 6.84 -24.92 -1.41
C LEU A 165 7.50 -25.96 -0.49
N GLY A 166 7.18 -27.24 -0.69
CA GLY A 166 7.68 -28.35 0.12
C GLY A 166 8.78 -29.17 -0.54
N ASP A 167 9.22 -28.76 -1.73
CA ASP A 167 10.21 -29.50 -2.53
C ASP A 167 11.64 -29.21 -2.06
N ASP A 168 12.53 -30.18 -2.16
CA ASP A 168 13.95 -30.04 -1.79
C ASP A 168 14.75 -29.29 -2.87
N SER A 169 14.22 -29.23 -4.10
CA SER A 169 14.82 -28.46 -5.20
C SER A 169 14.79 -26.95 -4.91
N LEU A 170 15.98 -26.32 -4.89
CA LEU A 170 16.13 -24.87 -4.71
C LEU A 170 15.33 -24.06 -5.75
N THR A 171 15.34 -24.52 -7.01
CA THR A 171 14.62 -23.87 -8.11
C THR A 171 13.11 -23.87 -7.87
N ASN A 172 12.57 -24.99 -7.40
CA ASN A 172 11.13 -25.14 -7.15
C ASN A 172 10.69 -24.30 -5.94
N ARG A 173 11.54 -24.20 -4.92
CA ARG A 173 11.33 -23.31 -3.77
C ARG A 173 11.37 -21.84 -4.15
N ILE A 174 12.31 -21.42 -4.99
CA ILE A 174 12.37 -20.04 -5.49
C ILE A 174 11.10 -19.68 -6.25
N ALA A 175 10.64 -20.55 -7.14
CA ALA A 175 9.41 -20.37 -7.89
C ALA A 175 8.19 -20.24 -6.97
N ALA A 176 8.08 -21.12 -5.97
CA ALA A 176 6.98 -21.12 -5.00
C ALA A 176 6.96 -19.85 -4.13
N ASN A 177 8.13 -19.39 -3.68
CA ASN A 177 8.27 -18.15 -2.92
C ASN A 177 7.88 -16.93 -3.75
N CYS A 178 8.29 -16.91 -5.02
CA CYS A 178 7.92 -15.87 -5.96
C CYS A 178 6.40 -15.86 -6.20
N SER A 179 5.76 -17.03 -6.29
CA SER A 179 4.29 -17.12 -6.35
C SER A 179 3.61 -16.53 -5.12
N ILE A 180 4.15 -16.70 -3.91
CA ILE A 180 3.55 -16.06 -2.71
C ILE A 180 3.68 -14.55 -2.76
N VAL A 181 4.85 -14.04 -3.13
CA VAL A 181 5.09 -12.60 -3.28
C VAL A 181 4.17 -12.00 -4.35
N TYR A 182 3.93 -12.73 -5.44
CA TYR A 182 2.98 -12.38 -6.48
C TYR A 182 1.56 -12.14 -5.94
N TYR A 183 1.03 -13.03 -5.08
CA TYR A 183 -0.31 -12.86 -4.51
C TYR A 183 -0.36 -11.82 -3.39
N THR A 184 0.56 -11.93 -2.44
CA THR A 184 0.52 -11.16 -1.18
C THR A 184 0.88 -9.69 -1.38
N ILE A 185 1.77 -9.39 -2.33
CA ILE A 185 2.21 -8.03 -2.62
C ILE A 185 1.67 -7.60 -3.97
N GLY A 186 2.05 -8.29 -5.06
CA GLY A 186 1.70 -7.87 -6.43
C GLY A 186 0.19 -7.67 -6.63
N LEU A 187 -0.59 -8.75 -6.47
CA LEU A 187 -2.04 -8.71 -6.66
C LEU A 187 -2.76 -7.86 -5.62
N LEU A 188 -2.29 -7.80 -4.38
CA LEU A 188 -2.88 -6.92 -3.36
C LEU A 188 -2.79 -5.45 -3.79
N PHE A 189 -1.61 -4.98 -4.21
CA PHE A 189 -1.43 -3.59 -4.63
C PHE A 189 -2.15 -3.29 -5.97
N LEU A 190 -2.21 -4.25 -6.89
CA LEU A 190 -3.03 -4.12 -8.10
C LEU A 190 -4.53 -4.03 -7.77
N LEU A 191 -5.03 -4.83 -6.83
CA LEU A 191 -6.43 -4.80 -6.39
C LEU A 191 -6.78 -3.45 -5.75
N ILE A 192 -5.91 -2.94 -4.86
CA ILE A 192 -6.09 -1.60 -4.27
C ILE A 192 -6.15 -0.53 -5.37
N THR A 193 -5.24 -0.60 -6.34
CA THR A 193 -5.19 0.35 -7.46
C THR A 193 -6.42 0.23 -8.38
N PHE A 194 -6.94 -0.98 -8.57
CA PHE A 194 -8.17 -1.24 -9.32
C PHE A 194 -9.38 -0.59 -8.64
N PHE A 195 -9.59 -0.81 -7.34
CA PHE A 195 -10.65 -0.15 -6.59
C PHE A 195 -10.50 1.37 -6.55
N TRP A 196 -9.27 1.88 -6.46
CA TRP A 196 -9.00 3.30 -6.56
C TRP A 196 -9.46 3.84 -7.93
N THR A 197 -9.13 3.14 -9.01
CA THR A 197 -9.51 3.51 -10.38
C THR A 197 -11.03 3.51 -10.55
N ILE A 198 -11.74 2.53 -9.99
CA ILE A 198 -13.21 2.51 -9.92
C ILE A 198 -13.74 3.74 -9.18
N GLY A 199 -13.14 4.10 -8.04
CA GLY A 199 -13.51 5.29 -7.29
C GLY A 199 -13.37 6.59 -8.10
N LEU A 200 -12.29 6.71 -8.89
CA LEU A 200 -12.10 7.85 -9.80
C LEU A 200 -13.15 7.88 -10.92
N PHE A 201 -13.52 6.72 -11.45
CA PHE A 201 -14.56 6.60 -12.46
C PHE A 201 -15.94 7.05 -11.92
N PHE A 202 -16.31 6.61 -10.72
CA PHE A 202 -17.54 7.08 -10.06
C PHE A 202 -17.51 8.58 -9.76
N GLN A 203 -16.37 9.11 -9.31
CA GLN A 203 -16.21 10.55 -9.09
C GLN A 203 -16.40 11.34 -10.39
N TRP A 204 -15.89 10.83 -11.51
CA TRP A 204 -16.08 11.43 -12.83
C TRP A 204 -17.54 11.39 -13.27
N ILE A 205 -18.22 10.25 -13.13
CA ILE A 205 -19.66 10.12 -13.40
C ILE A 205 -20.45 11.13 -12.56
N TRP A 206 -20.16 11.20 -11.26
CA TRP A 206 -20.84 12.12 -10.35
C TRP A 206 -20.64 13.58 -10.78
N SER A 207 -19.43 13.96 -11.20
CA SER A 207 -19.16 15.29 -11.74
C SER A 207 -20.00 15.60 -12.98
N LYS A 208 -20.17 14.63 -13.89
CA LYS A 208 -21.04 14.80 -15.06
C LYS A 208 -22.51 14.96 -14.68
N ILE A 209 -22.99 14.19 -13.71
CA ILE A 209 -24.36 14.32 -13.19
C ILE A 209 -24.57 15.70 -12.57
N MET A 210 -23.63 16.17 -11.75
CA MET A 210 -23.72 17.49 -11.10
C MET A 210 -23.81 18.64 -12.11
N ILE A 211 -23.06 18.58 -13.21
CA ILE A 211 -23.16 19.59 -14.28
C ILE A 211 -24.58 19.67 -14.86
N VAL A 212 -25.24 18.53 -15.05
CA VAL A 212 -26.62 18.48 -15.55
C VAL A 212 -27.59 19.02 -14.51
N VAL A 213 -27.43 18.64 -13.24
CA VAL A 213 -28.24 19.13 -12.12
C VAL A 213 -28.11 20.64 -11.98
N ASP A 214 -26.90 21.18 -12.06
CA ASP A 214 -26.64 22.62 -11.95
C ASP A 214 -27.26 23.38 -13.12
N LYS A 215 -27.18 22.84 -14.35
CA LYS A 215 -27.85 23.42 -15.53
C LYS A 215 -29.37 23.44 -15.38
N TYR A 216 -29.95 22.41 -14.75
CA TYR A 216 -31.38 22.35 -14.47
C TYR A 216 -31.78 23.36 -13.39
N ARG A 217 -30.99 23.48 -12.31
CA ARG A 217 -31.19 24.47 -11.25
C ARG A 217 -31.13 25.90 -11.80
N SER A 218 -30.12 26.21 -12.61
CA SER A 218 -29.99 27.53 -13.24
C SER A 218 -31.18 27.85 -14.15
N TYR A 219 -31.69 26.88 -14.91
CA TYR A 219 -32.89 27.07 -15.73
C TYR A 219 -34.14 27.37 -14.89
N LEU A 220 -34.33 26.66 -13.78
CA LEU A 220 -35.44 26.92 -12.86
C LEU A 220 -35.36 28.33 -12.23
N ASP A 221 -34.16 28.79 -11.89
CA ASP A 221 -33.96 30.11 -11.30
C ASP A 221 -34.21 31.23 -12.30
N ILE A 222 -33.75 31.09 -13.56
CA ILE A 222 -34.09 32.02 -14.65
C ILE A 222 -35.61 32.11 -14.82
N LYS A 223 -36.30 30.97 -14.88
CA LYS A 223 -37.77 30.92 -15.04
C LYS A 223 -38.51 31.55 -13.85
N LYS A 224 -37.97 31.46 -12.63
CA LYS A 224 -38.49 32.17 -11.45
C LYS A 224 -38.27 33.67 -11.55
N GLN A 225 -37.09 34.11 -11.99
CA GLN A 225 -36.77 35.53 -12.18
C GLN A 225 -37.65 36.16 -13.26
N GLU A 226 -37.84 35.52 -14.41
CA GLU A 226 -38.76 35.99 -15.46
C GLU A 226 -40.20 36.12 -14.96
N LYS A 227 -40.70 35.14 -14.16
CA LYS A 227 -42.03 35.24 -13.54
C LYS A 227 -42.13 36.44 -12.59
N ARG A 228 -41.07 36.76 -11.83
CA ARG A 228 -41.04 37.94 -10.94
C ARG A 228 -41.00 39.23 -11.76
N ALA A 229 -40.17 39.31 -12.79
CA ALA A 229 -40.07 40.47 -13.68
C ALA A 229 -41.42 40.77 -14.35
N ARG A 230 -42.08 39.77 -14.93
CA ARG A 230 -43.42 39.92 -15.55
C ARG A 230 -44.49 40.35 -14.55
N LYS A 231 -44.39 39.96 -13.26
CA LYS A 231 -45.31 40.43 -12.22
C LYS A 231 -45.06 41.91 -11.88
N LEU A 232 -43.81 42.33 -11.79
CA LEU A 232 -43.43 43.73 -11.53
C LEU A 232 -43.86 44.64 -12.68
N GLU A 233 -43.66 44.22 -13.94
CA GLU A 233 -44.14 44.96 -15.12
C GLU A 233 -45.66 45.16 -15.09
N LYS A 234 -46.43 44.10 -14.80
CA LYS A 234 -47.90 44.20 -14.67
C LYS A 234 -48.35 45.16 -13.57
N VAL A 235 -47.63 45.21 -12.44
CA VAL A 235 -47.93 46.17 -11.36
C VAL A 235 -47.58 47.59 -11.81
N SER A 236 -46.44 47.79 -12.46
CA SER A 236 -46.03 49.12 -12.97
C SER A 236 -47.02 49.68 -14.00
N GLN A 237 -47.49 48.86 -14.95
CA GLN A 237 -48.49 49.24 -15.96
C GLN A 237 -49.86 49.55 -15.34
N LYS A 238 -50.21 48.86 -14.24
CA LYS A 238 -51.46 49.11 -13.52
C LYS A 238 -51.39 50.42 -12.73
N ASN A 239 -50.24 50.76 -12.17
CA ASN A 239 -50.01 52.02 -11.46
C ASN A 239 -49.93 53.22 -12.43
N SER A 240 -49.27 53.07 -13.57
CA SER A 240 -49.20 54.16 -14.57
C SER A 240 -50.56 54.49 -15.20
N LYS A 241 -51.42 53.48 -15.43
CA LYS A 241 -52.82 53.72 -15.84
C LYS A 241 -53.66 54.43 -14.78
N LYS A 242 -53.30 54.32 -13.50
CA LYS A 242 -54.04 54.94 -12.39
C LYS A 242 -53.61 56.39 -12.11
N ASN A 243 -52.41 56.79 -12.54
CA ASN A 243 -51.91 58.16 -12.42
C ASN A 243 -52.25 59.06 -13.63
N ASN A 244 -52.68 58.48 -14.76
CA ASN A 244 -53.06 59.21 -15.98
C ASN A 244 -54.58 59.45 -16.11
N ASN A 245 -55.37 59.06 -15.10
CA ASN A 245 -56.78 59.40 -14.93
C ASN A 245 -56.93 60.27 -13.69
#